data_AF-A0A8J6BDN8-F1
#
_entry.id   AF-A0A8J6BDN8-F1
#
_cell.length_a   1.000
_cell.length_b   1.000
_cell.length_c   1.000
_cell.angle_alpha   90.00
_cell.angle_beta   90.00
_cell.angle_gamma   90.00
#
_symmetry.space_group_name_H-M   'P 1'
#
loop_
_entity.id
_entity.type
_entity.pdbx_description
1 polymer ?
#
loop_
_entity_poly.entity_id
_entity_poly.type
_entity_poly.pdbx_seq_one_letter_code
_entity_poly.pdbx_strand_id
1 'polypeptide(L)'
;TIDAMDAWEDLTELGHHLADLPVEPHLGKMVLCSVVLKCLDPILTIACTLAYRDPFVLPTQASQKRAAMLCRKRFTAGTFSDHMALLRAFQAWQKARSDGWERAFCEKNFLSQATMEIIIGMRTQLLGQLRASGFVRARGGGDIRDVNTNSENWAVVKAALVAGMYPNLIHVDRESMQLTSQKEKRVRFHPTSVLSQPQYKKVKQCMENAA
;
A
#
# COMPACT_ATOMS: atom_id res chain seq x y z
N THR A 1 10.65 15.35 5.54
CA THR A 1 11.88 14.52 5.55
C THR A 1 11.59 13.24 6.32
N ILE A 2 12.43 12.21 6.19
CA ILE A 2 12.23 10.94 6.91
C ILE A 2 12.63 11.07 8.39
N ASP A 3 13.44 12.08 8.72
CA ASP A 3 13.91 12.42 10.07
C ASP A 3 14.73 11.29 10.70
N ALA A 4 15.44 10.53 9.85
CA ALA A 4 16.33 9.44 10.24
C ALA A 4 17.71 9.93 10.71
N MET A 5 18.11 11.14 10.31
CA MET A 5 19.36 11.78 10.75
C MET A 5 19.04 13.16 11.29
N ASP A 6 19.84 13.61 12.26
CA ASP A 6 19.74 14.97 12.80
C ASP A 6 20.54 15.98 11.95
N ALA A 7 20.70 17.21 12.45
CA ALA A 7 21.40 18.27 11.74
C ALA A 7 22.93 18.05 11.63
N TRP A 8 23.48 17.10 12.39
CA TRP A 8 24.89 16.73 12.41
C TRP A 8 25.18 15.45 11.65
N GLU A 9 24.18 14.91 10.93
CA GLU A 9 24.24 13.65 10.19
C GLU A 9 24.38 12.40 11.10
N ASP A 10 24.11 12.54 12.39
CA ASP A 10 24.01 11.43 13.31
C ASP A 10 22.62 10.77 13.22
N LEU A 11 22.57 9.45 13.40
CA LEU A 11 21.30 8.71 13.37
C LEU A 11 20.42 9.15 14.55
N THR A 12 19.16 9.47 14.24
CA THR A 12 18.14 9.63 15.28
C THR A 12 17.73 8.27 15.84
N GLU A 13 16.99 8.24 16.95
CA GLU A 13 16.40 6.99 17.45
C GLU A 13 15.52 6.30 16.39
N LEU A 14 14.75 7.10 15.63
CA LEU A 14 14.02 6.60 14.48
C LEU A 14 14.97 6.04 13.42
N GLY A 15 16.05 6.76 13.10
CA GLY A 15 17.07 6.32 12.15
C GLY A 15 17.68 4.97 12.49
N HIS A 16 18.02 4.74 13.75
CA HIS A 16 18.51 3.44 14.23
C HIS A 16 17.50 2.33 13.99
N HIS A 17 16.24 2.53 14.36
CA HIS A 17 15.19 1.54 14.10
C HIS A 17 14.96 1.29 12.60
N LEU A 18 15.07 2.33 11.76
CA LEU A 18 14.92 2.19 10.31
C LEU A 18 16.08 1.42 9.70
N ALA A 19 17.30 1.55 10.22
CA ALA A 19 18.48 0.84 9.75
C ALA A 19 18.39 -0.69 9.94
N ASP A 20 17.63 -1.13 10.94
CA ASP A 20 17.41 -2.56 11.23
C ASP A 20 16.34 -3.22 10.33
N LEU A 21 15.53 -2.42 9.62
CA LEU A 21 14.45 -2.96 8.77
C LEU A 21 14.95 -3.29 7.36
N PRO A 22 14.58 -4.45 6.78
CA PRO A 22 15.03 -4.88 5.45
C PRO A 22 14.20 -4.23 4.32
N VAL A 23 13.91 -2.93 4.43
CA VAL A 23 13.15 -2.14 3.45
C VAL A 23 13.72 -0.74 3.38
N GLU A 24 13.36 0.02 2.35
CA GLU A 24 13.76 1.42 2.27
C GLU A 24 13.24 2.23 3.47
N PRO A 25 14.00 3.23 3.98
CA PRO A 25 13.65 3.95 5.21
C PRO A 25 12.26 4.57 5.21
N HIS A 26 11.75 5.01 4.05
CA HIS A 26 10.43 5.60 3.93
C HIS A 26 9.31 4.55 4.14
N LEU A 27 9.52 3.31 3.67
CA LEU A 27 8.62 2.17 3.93
C LEU A 27 8.76 1.70 5.37
N GLY A 28 9.97 1.72 5.94
CA GLY A 28 10.19 1.46 7.36
C GLY A 28 9.40 2.43 8.23
N LYS A 29 9.46 3.73 7.94
CA LYS A 29 8.69 4.78 8.65
C LYS A 29 7.20 4.53 8.55
N MET A 30 6.70 4.18 7.36
CA MET A 30 5.31 3.78 7.15
C MET A 30 4.87 2.65 8.08
N VAL A 31 5.70 1.61 8.18
CA VAL A 31 5.45 0.42 8.99
C VAL A 31 5.50 0.75 10.48
N LEU A 32 6.51 1.48 10.95
CA LEU A 32 6.61 1.89 12.36
C LEU A 32 5.42 2.78 12.77
N CYS A 33 5.02 3.74 11.93
CA CYS A 33 3.82 4.55 12.18
C CYS A 33 2.55 3.68 12.25
N SER A 34 2.45 2.62 11.45
CA SER A 34 1.28 1.72 11.48
C SER A 34 1.15 0.92 12.78
N VAL A 35 2.25 0.65 13.47
CA VAL A 35 2.24 0.04 14.81
C VAL A 35 1.58 1.00 15.81
N VAL A 36 2.01 2.26 15.82
CA VAL A 36 1.46 3.32 16.69
C VAL A 36 -0.03 3.57 16.39
N LEU A 37 -0.38 3.60 15.11
CA LEU A 37 -1.76 3.78 14.64
C LEU A 37 -2.62 2.52 14.76
N LYS A 38 -2.04 1.38 15.15
CA LYS A 38 -2.69 0.08 15.31
C LYS A 38 -3.36 -0.43 14.02
N CYS A 39 -2.72 -0.23 12.87
CA CYS A 39 -3.18 -0.68 11.56
C CYS A 39 -2.07 -1.45 10.80
N LEU A 40 -1.33 -2.31 11.51
CA LEU A 40 -0.10 -2.92 11.01
C LEU A 40 -0.31 -3.85 9.80
N ASP A 41 -1.25 -4.78 9.86
CA ASP A 41 -1.45 -5.82 8.86
C ASP A 41 -1.64 -5.31 7.42
N PRO A 42 -2.52 -4.32 7.16
CA PRO A 42 -2.69 -3.77 5.82
C PRO A 42 -1.43 -3.03 5.35
N ILE A 43 -0.77 -2.28 6.24
CA ILE A 43 0.44 -1.54 5.91
C ILE A 43 1.61 -2.50 5.63
N LEU A 44 1.72 -3.59 6.38
CA LEU A 44 2.75 -4.60 6.14
C LEU A 44 2.58 -5.22 4.74
N THR A 45 1.35 -5.48 4.29
CA THR A 45 1.08 -5.95 2.92
C THR A 45 1.49 -4.92 1.88
N ILE A 46 1.08 -3.65 2.09
CA ILE A 46 1.35 -2.58 1.14
C ILE A 46 2.86 -2.32 1.05
N ALA A 47 3.55 -2.20 2.19
CA ALA A 47 4.99 -1.99 2.29
C ALA A 47 5.80 -3.06 1.54
N CYS A 48 5.52 -4.34 1.81
CA CYS A 48 6.22 -5.44 1.15
C CYS A 48 5.95 -5.47 -0.36
N THR A 49 4.73 -5.11 -0.79
CA THR A 49 4.40 -5.05 -2.22
C THR A 49 5.16 -3.92 -2.91
N LEU A 50 5.23 -2.74 -2.28
CA LEU A 50 5.96 -1.59 -2.80
C LEU A 50 7.48 -1.81 -2.81
N ALA A 51 8.02 -2.50 -1.80
CA ALA A 51 9.45 -2.81 -1.70
C ALA A 51 9.93 -3.82 -2.75
N TYR A 52 9.03 -4.62 -3.34
CA TYR A 52 9.40 -5.64 -4.31
C TYR A 52 8.89 -5.33 -5.72
N ARG A 53 7.60 -5.59 -5.98
CA ARG A 53 6.98 -5.40 -7.29
C ARG A 53 5.46 -5.50 -7.21
N ASP A 54 4.79 -4.75 -8.09
CA ASP A 54 3.35 -4.89 -8.37
C ASP A 54 3.01 -6.34 -8.85
N PRO A 55 2.09 -7.06 -8.17
CA PRO A 55 1.69 -8.41 -8.54
C PRO A 55 0.76 -8.46 -9.75
N PHE A 56 0.15 -7.34 -10.18
CA PHE A 56 -0.70 -7.30 -11.36
C PHE A 56 0.14 -7.42 -12.63
N VAL A 57 -0.16 -8.44 -13.44
CA VAL A 57 0.49 -8.70 -14.72
C VAL A 57 -0.31 -8.02 -15.82
N LEU A 58 0.37 -7.20 -16.63
CA LEU A 58 -0.24 -6.61 -17.82
C LEU A 58 0.00 -7.55 -19.02
N PRO A 59 -1.05 -8.19 -19.56
CA PRO A 59 -0.90 -9.09 -20.71
C PRO A 59 -0.47 -8.32 -21.96
N THR A 60 0.23 -8.99 -22.88
CA THR A 60 0.68 -8.40 -24.15
C THR A 60 -0.49 -8.15 -25.10
N GLN A 61 -1.47 -9.05 -25.12
CA GLN A 61 -2.66 -8.98 -25.97
C GLN A 61 -3.58 -7.81 -25.56
N ALA A 62 -3.90 -6.93 -26.51
CA ALA A 62 -4.70 -5.73 -26.25
C ALA A 62 -6.10 -6.02 -25.69
N SER A 63 -6.74 -7.10 -26.15
CA SER A 63 -8.04 -7.57 -25.66
C SER A 63 -8.01 -7.89 -24.15
N GLN A 64 -6.92 -8.52 -23.69
CA GLN A 64 -6.74 -8.91 -22.30
C GLN A 64 -6.29 -7.74 -21.40
N LYS A 65 -5.61 -6.71 -21.96
CA LYS A 65 -5.21 -5.52 -21.18
C LYS A 65 -6.42 -4.83 -20.53
N ARG A 66 -7.53 -4.71 -21.25
CA ARG A 66 -8.77 -4.11 -20.73
C ARG A 66 -9.37 -4.95 -19.59
N ALA A 67 -9.35 -6.27 -19.74
CA ALA A 67 -9.81 -7.19 -18.70
C ALA A 67 -8.94 -7.09 -17.44
N ALA A 68 -7.60 -7.06 -17.58
CA ALA A 68 -6.67 -6.90 -16.48
C ALA A 68 -6.89 -5.59 -15.70
N MET A 69 -7.07 -4.47 -16.41
CA MET A 69 -7.39 -3.19 -15.77
C MET A 69 -8.73 -3.22 -15.02
N LEU A 70 -9.73 -3.92 -15.56
CA LEU A 70 -11.03 -4.07 -14.89
C LEU A 70 -10.90 -4.95 -13.64
N CYS A 71 -10.13 -6.03 -13.68
CA CYS A 71 -9.83 -6.87 -12.53
C CYS A 71 -9.15 -6.07 -11.41
N ARG A 72 -8.09 -5.31 -11.73
CA ARG A 72 -7.43 -4.40 -10.76
C ARG A 72 -8.42 -3.41 -10.15
N LYS A 73 -9.29 -2.80 -10.96
CA LYS A 73 -10.31 -1.85 -10.47
C LYS A 73 -11.28 -2.48 -9.47
N ARG A 74 -11.69 -3.73 -9.65
CA ARG A 74 -12.61 -4.43 -8.71
C ARG A 74 -12.02 -4.54 -7.29
N PHE A 75 -10.70 -4.62 -7.17
CA PHE A 75 -10.04 -4.65 -5.88
C PHE A 75 -10.01 -3.30 -5.16
N THR A 76 -10.32 -2.17 -5.82
CA THR A 76 -10.31 -0.86 -5.15
C THR A 76 -11.39 -0.66 -4.09
N ALA A 77 -12.45 -1.48 -4.07
CA ALA A 77 -13.59 -1.28 -3.16
C ALA A 77 -14.19 0.15 -3.24
N GLY A 78 -14.08 0.81 -4.40
CA GLY A 78 -14.54 2.19 -4.58
C GLY A 78 -13.64 3.25 -3.91
N THR A 79 -12.53 2.86 -3.27
CA THR A 79 -11.65 3.79 -2.53
C THR A 79 -10.64 4.56 -3.37
N PHE A 80 -10.75 4.53 -4.71
CA PHE A 80 -9.86 5.24 -5.64
C PHE A 80 -8.38 5.16 -5.24
N SER A 81 -7.90 3.96 -4.88
CA SER A 81 -6.54 3.75 -4.38
C SER A 81 -5.92 2.50 -4.96
N ASP A 82 -4.75 2.65 -5.59
CA ASP A 82 -3.92 1.51 -6.02
C ASP A 82 -3.45 0.69 -4.81
N HIS A 83 -3.10 1.34 -3.69
CA HIS A 83 -2.71 0.65 -2.46
C HIS A 83 -3.83 -0.25 -1.91
N MET A 84 -5.09 0.20 -1.99
CA MET A 84 -6.24 -0.65 -1.64
C MET A 84 -6.38 -1.83 -2.60
N ALA A 85 -6.17 -1.60 -3.91
CA ALA A 85 -6.24 -2.68 -4.89
C ALA A 85 -5.18 -3.77 -4.62
N LEU A 86 -3.95 -3.37 -4.28
CA LEU A 86 -2.87 -4.27 -3.88
C LEU A 86 -3.25 -5.06 -2.62
N LEU A 87 -3.71 -4.37 -1.57
CA LEU A 87 -4.12 -4.99 -0.31
C LEU A 87 -5.22 -6.04 -0.51
N ARG A 88 -6.31 -5.68 -1.19
CA ARG A 88 -7.46 -6.58 -1.39
C ARG A 88 -7.14 -7.73 -2.34
N ALA A 89 -6.30 -7.51 -3.35
CA ALA A 89 -5.84 -8.59 -4.22
C ALA A 89 -5.03 -9.62 -3.43
N PHE A 90 -4.13 -9.17 -2.56
CA PHE A 90 -3.34 -10.04 -1.70
C PHE A 90 -4.20 -10.81 -0.69
N GLN A 91 -5.12 -10.14 0.02
CA GLN A 91 -6.05 -10.80 0.96
C GLN A 91 -6.93 -11.85 0.27
N ALA A 92 -7.48 -11.53 -0.90
CA ALA A 92 -8.29 -12.46 -1.67
C ALA A 92 -7.46 -13.64 -2.20
N TRP A 93 -6.22 -13.39 -2.62
CA TRP A 93 -5.29 -14.46 -3.01
C TRP A 93 -4.91 -15.36 -1.82
N GLN A 94 -4.66 -14.81 -0.63
CA GLN A 94 -4.39 -15.61 0.57
C GLN A 94 -5.54 -16.55 0.91
N LYS A 95 -6.79 -16.09 0.77
CA LYS A 95 -7.97 -16.94 0.90
C LYS A 95 -8.01 -18.03 -0.18
N ALA A 96 -7.75 -17.68 -1.44
CA ALA A 96 -7.71 -18.67 -2.51
C ALA A 96 -6.63 -19.74 -2.27
N ARG A 97 -5.49 -19.34 -1.70
CA ARG A 97 -4.41 -20.24 -1.28
C ARG A 97 -4.82 -21.17 -0.14
N SER A 98 -5.47 -20.66 0.91
CA SER A 98 -5.96 -21.51 2.00
C SER A 98 -6.97 -22.56 1.51
N ASP A 99 -7.73 -22.20 0.49
CA ASP A 99 -8.77 -23.03 -0.11
C ASP A 99 -8.23 -23.92 -1.26
N GLY A 100 -6.94 -23.80 -1.62
CA GLY A 100 -6.27 -24.65 -2.61
C GLY A 100 -6.53 -24.34 -4.09
N TRP A 101 -6.95 -23.12 -4.43
CA TRP A 101 -7.25 -22.70 -5.81
C TRP A 101 -6.53 -21.40 -6.23
N GLU A 102 -5.40 -21.08 -5.60
CA GLU A 102 -4.65 -19.85 -5.84
C GLU A 102 -4.15 -19.70 -7.28
N ARG A 103 -3.82 -20.80 -7.96
CA ARG A 103 -3.39 -20.74 -9.37
C ARG A 103 -4.51 -20.22 -10.27
N ALA A 104 -5.72 -20.77 -10.11
CA ALA A 104 -6.90 -20.31 -10.85
C ALA A 104 -7.29 -18.88 -10.46
N PHE A 105 -7.13 -18.50 -9.19
CA PHE A 105 -7.33 -17.12 -8.74
C PHE A 105 -6.38 -16.15 -9.45
N CYS A 106 -5.08 -16.49 -9.51
CA CYS A 106 -4.07 -15.65 -10.14
C CYS A 106 -4.34 -15.47 -11.64
N GLU A 107 -4.66 -16.55 -12.35
CA GLU A 107 -5.00 -16.51 -13.77
C GLU A 107 -6.22 -15.61 -14.04
N LYS A 108 -7.31 -15.82 -13.31
CA LYS A 108 -8.56 -15.05 -13.45
C LYS A 108 -8.37 -13.55 -13.18
N ASN A 109 -7.46 -13.19 -12.27
CA ASN A 109 -7.26 -11.82 -11.83
C ASN A 109 -6.01 -11.15 -12.40
N PHE A 110 -5.30 -11.80 -13.32
CA PHE A 110 -4.05 -11.32 -13.92
C PHE A 110 -3.00 -10.99 -12.83
N LEU A 111 -2.76 -11.94 -11.93
CA LEU A 111 -1.78 -11.80 -10.85
C LEU A 111 -0.63 -12.79 -11.03
N SER A 112 0.56 -12.39 -10.60
CA SER A 112 1.75 -13.25 -10.53
C SER A 112 1.76 -14.02 -9.22
N GLN A 113 1.57 -15.35 -9.29
CA GLN A 113 1.65 -16.21 -8.10
C GLN A 113 3.03 -16.13 -7.43
N ALA A 114 4.11 -16.18 -8.21
CA ALA A 114 5.48 -16.07 -7.69
C ALA A 114 5.72 -14.75 -6.94
N THR A 115 5.17 -13.64 -7.43
CA THR A 115 5.25 -12.34 -6.75
C THR A 115 4.50 -12.37 -5.42
N MET A 116 3.31 -12.98 -5.37
CA MET A 116 2.54 -13.12 -4.14
C MET A 116 3.27 -13.97 -3.08
N GLU A 117 3.93 -15.06 -3.47
CA GLU A 117 4.76 -15.87 -2.55
C GLU A 117 5.90 -15.05 -1.93
N ILE A 118 6.61 -14.29 -2.76
CA ILE A 118 7.71 -13.44 -2.31
C ILE A 118 7.20 -12.40 -1.31
N ILE A 119 6.05 -11.78 -1.59
CA ILE A 119 5.41 -10.82 -0.67
C ILE A 119 5.05 -11.49 0.68
N ILE A 120 4.57 -12.74 0.72
CA ILE A 120 4.39 -13.48 1.98
C ILE A 120 5.72 -13.63 2.74
N GLY A 121 6.78 -14.02 2.03
CA GLY A 121 8.11 -14.19 2.62
C GLY A 121 8.61 -12.89 3.25
N MET A 122 8.50 -11.77 2.52
CA MET A 122 8.88 -10.44 3.00
C MET A 122 8.04 -10.00 4.20
N ARG A 123 6.72 -10.25 4.19
CA ARG A 123 5.85 -9.96 5.34
C ARG A 123 6.31 -10.72 6.58
N THR A 124 6.64 -12.00 6.42
CA THR A 124 7.13 -12.86 7.51
C THR A 124 8.43 -12.32 8.09
N GLN A 125 9.40 -11.98 7.22
CA GLN A 125 10.68 -11.43 7.65
C GLN A 125 10.52 -10.09 8.36
N LEU A 126 9.76 -9.17 7.78
CA LEU A 126 9.56 -7.82 8.32
C LEU A 126 8.80 -7.85 9.65
N LEU A 127 7.76 -8.69 9.78
CA LEU A 127 7.09 -8.91 11.05
C LEU A 127 8.02 -9.56 12.09
N GLY A 128 8.89 -10.47 11.66
CA GLY A 128 9.93 -11.05 12.51
C GLY A 128 10.85 -9.98 13.10
N GLN A 129 11.31 -9.03 12.29
CA GLN A 129 12.14 -7.92 12.75
C GLN A 129 11.38 -7.00 13.71
N LEU A 130 10.12 -6.65 13.43
CA LEU A 130 9.30 -5.86 14.35
C LEU A 130 9.12 -6.54 15.72
N ARG A 131 9.07 -7.88 15.75
CA ARG A 131 9.04 -8.64 17.01
C ARG A 131 10.40 -8.61 17.72
N ALA A 132 11.49 -8.80 16.99
CA ALA A 132 12.84 -8.77 17.53
C ALA A 132 13.18 -7.40 18.16
N SER A 133 12.78 -6.31 17.50
CA SER A 133 12.96 -4.94 17.99
C SER A 133 11.93 -4.50 19.04
N GLY A 134 10.98 -5.38 19.41
CA GLY A 134 10.01 -5.11 20.48
C GLY A 134 8.79 -4.27 20.08
N PHE A 135 8.64 -3.87 18.81
CA PHE A 135 7.47 -3.16 18.30
C PHE A 135 6.20 -4.02 18.28
N VAL A 136 6.34 -5.34 18.14
CA VAL A 136 5.23 -6.30 18.26
C VAL A 136 5.57 -7.33 19.33
N ARG A 137 4.80 -7.33 20.41
CA ARG A 137 5.04 -8.19 21.58
C ARG A 137 4.33 -9.53 21.42
N ALA A 138 4.80 -10.54 22.15
CA ALA A 138 4.19 -11.86 22.12
C ALA A 138 2.82 -11.90 22.82
N ARG A 139 2.64 -11.08 23.87
CA ARG A 139 1.44 -11.03 24.72
C ARG A 139 1.26 -9.63 25.32
N GLY A 140 0.03 -9.31 25.71
CA GLY A 140 -0.32 -8.06 26.39
C GLY A 140 -0.52 -6.88 25.44
N GLY A 141 -0.41 -5.66 25.96
CA GLY A 141 -0.42 -4.46 25.12
C GLY A 141 0.73 -4.48 24.12
N GLY A 142 0.46 -4.15 22.86
CA GLY A 142 1.38 -4.28 21.75
C GLY A 142 1.47 -5.69 21.15
N ASP A 143 0.61 -6.64 21.52
CA ASP A 143 0.52 -7.92 20.81
C ASP A 143 -0.01 -7.75 19.37
N ILE A 144 0.06 -8.82 18.57
CA ILE A 144 -0.38 -8.77 17.17
C ILE A 144 -1.85 -8.33 16.99
N ARG A 145 -2.72 -8.57 17.98
CA ARG A 145 -4.13 -8.15 17.92
C ARG A 145 -4.24 -6.67 18.28
N ASP A 146 -3.52 -6.23 19.32
CA ASP A 146 -3.51 -4.84 19.75
C ASP A 146 -2.98 -3.89 18.67
N VAL A 147 -1.92 -4.26 17.95
CA VAL A 147 -1.36 -3.44 16.86
C VAL A 147 -2.21 -3.46 15.57
N ASN A 148 -3.39 -4.07 15.61
CA ASN A 148 -4.30 -4.24 14.46
C ASN A 148 -5.76 -3.81 14.75
N THR A 149 -6.04 -3.16 15.88
CA THR A 149 -7.42 -2.76 16.23
C THR A 149 -8.05 -1.78 15.24
N ASN A 150 -7.25 -1.06 14.46
CA ASN A 150 -7.69 -0.07 13.46
C ASN A 150 -7.45 -0.54 12.01
N SER A 151 -7.10 -1.81 11.78
CA SER A 151 -6.73 -2.29 10.43
C SER A 151 -7.85 -2.20 9.39
N GLU A 152 -9.11 -2.24 9.81
CA GLU A 152 -10.26 -2.04 8.92
C GLU A 152 -10.60 -0.56 8.67
N ASN A 153 -10.00 0.37 9.42
CA ASN A 153 -10.23 1.80 9.25
C ASN A 153 -9.30 2.37 8.17
N TRP A 154 -9.81 2.49 6.94
CA TRP A 154 -9.03 3.00 5.81
C TRP A 154 -8.50 4.43 6.00
N ALA A 155 -9.14 5.27 6.80
CA ALA A 155 -8.62 6.61 7.10
C ALA A 155 -7.32 6.53 7.91
N VAL A 156 -7.23 5.61 8.87
CA VAL A 156 -6.03 5.35 9.68
C VAL A 156 -4.93 4.72 8.83
N VAL A 157 -5.28 3.75 7.96
CA VAL A 157 -4.32 3.17 7.01
C VAL A 157 -3.75 4.25 6.07
N LYS A 158 -4.59 5.17 5.58
CA LYS A 158 -4.11 6.32 4.80
C LYS A 158 -3.18 7.25 5.58
N ALA A 159 -3.41 7.46 6.88
CA ALA A 159 -2.50 8.25 7.70
C ALA A 159 -1.11 7.60 7.78
N ALA A 160 -1.04 6.29 8.00
CA ALA A 160 0.23 5.54 7.96
C ALA A 160 0.89 5.62 6.57
N LEU A 161 0.13 5.44 5.49
CA LEU A 161 0.63 5.58 4.11
C LEU A 161 1.27 6.96 3.88
N VAL A 162 0.62 8.04 4.31
CA VAL A 162 1.16 9.40 4.15
C VAL A 162 2.47 9.57 4.92
N ALA A 163 2.61 8.96 6.10
CA ALA A 163 3.86 9.04 6.88
C ALA A 163 5.08 8.48 6.14
N GLY A 164 4.89 7.45 5.31
CA GLY A 164 5.95 6.90 4.46
C GLY A 164 6.07 7.53 3.09
N MET A 165 4.96 7.97 2.50
CA MET A 165 4.95 8.50 1.13
C MET A 165 5.28 9.99 1.07
N TYR A 166 5.16 10.74 2.17
CA TYR A 166 5.54 12.14 2.22
C TYR A 166 7.03 12.32 1.89
N PRO A 167 7.41 13.26 1.00
CA PRO A 167 6.62 14.38 0.48
C PRO A 167 6.00 14.16 -0.91
N ASN A 168 5.83 12.93 -1.38
CA ASN A 168 5.27 12.60 -2.71
C ASN A 168 3.75 12.85 -2.76
N LEU A 169 3.36 14.13 -2.70
CA LEU A 169 1.98 14.59 -2.74
C LEU A 169 1.67 15.27 -4.07
N ILE A 170 0.43 15.07 -4.53
CA ILE A 170 -0.13 15.71 -5.70
C ILE A 170 -1.37 16.47 -5.27
N HIS A 171 -1.44 17.75 -5.62
CA HIS A 171 -2.64 18.57 -5.49
C HIS A 171 -3.52 18.40 -6.73
N VAL A 172 -4.82 18.25 -6.51
CA VAL A 172 -5.82 18.12 -7.56
C VAL A 172 -6.62 19.42 -7.61
N ASP A 173 -6.35 20.24 -8.61
CA ASP A 173 -7.18 21.40 -8.90
C ASP A 173 -8.46 20.91 -9.59
N ARG A 174 -9.60 21.11 -8.91
CA ARG A 174 -10.92 20.65 -9.38
C ARG A 174 -11.54 21.57 -10.43
N GLU A 175 -11.10 22.82 -10.50
CA GLU A 175 -11.61 23.79 -11.47
C GLU A 175 -10.90 23.60 -12.81
N SER A 176 -9.57 23.56 -12.79
CA SER A 176 -8.77 23.36 -14.00
C SER A 176 -8.60 21.88 -14.38
N MET A 177 -9.01 20.95 -13.51
CA MET A 177 -8.80 19.50 -13.66
C MET A 177 -7.33 19.13 -13.84
N GLN A 178 -6.42 19.93 -13.28
CA GLN A 178 -4.98 19.73 -13.35
C GLN A 178 -4.43 19.08 -12.08
N LEU A 179 -3.41 18.26 -12.27
CA LEU A 179 -2.65 17.66 -11.18
C LEU A 179 -1.32 18.39 -11.10
N THR A 180 -1.00 18.92 -9.93
CA THR A 180 0.26 19.63 -9.67
C THR A 180 1.01 18.94 -8.53
N SER A 181 2.34 18.89 -8.62
CA SER A 181 3.20 18.44 -7.52
C SER A 181 4.08 19.60 -7.06
N GLN A 182 4.81 19.40 -5.96
CA GLN A 182 5.79 20.39 -5.49
C GLN A 182 6.86 20.71 -6.55
N LYS A 183 7.19 19.74 -7.43
CA LYS A 183 8.25 19.87 -8.43
C LYS A 183 7.74 20.23 -9.82
N GLU A 184 6.54 19.79 -10.18
CA GLU A 184 6.00 19.89 -11.53
C GLU A 184 4.60 20.49 -11.54
N LYS A 185 4.39 21.47 -12.43
CA LYS A 185 3.10 22.15 -12.58
C LYS A 185 2.02 21.32 -13.30
N ARG A 186 2.38 20.20 -13.93
CA ARG A 186 1.41 19.36 -14.64
C ARG A 186 1.86 17.91 -14.70
N VAL A 187 1.21 17.06 -13.91
CA VAL A 187 1.45 15.60 -13.89
C VAL A 187 0.21 14.85 -14.36
N ARG A 188 0.37 13.56 -14.68
CA ARG A 188 -0.73 12.66 -15.06
C ARG A 188 -0.58 11.33 -14.35
N PHE A 189 -1.68 10.68 -14.04
CA PHE A 189 -1.64 9.29 -13.58
C PHE A 189 -1.11 8.38 -14.68
N HIS A 190 -0.26 7.43 -14.30
CA HIS A 190 0.21 6.39 -15.22
C HIS A 190 -0.96 5.53 -15.70
N PRO A 191 -1.02 5.08 -16.98
CA PRO A 191 -2.16 4.33 -17.54
C PRO A 191 -2.58 3.08 -16.77
N THR A 192 -1.66 2.48 -16.01
CA THR A 192 -1.93 1.27 -15.21
C THR A 192 -2.55 1.58 -13.84
N SER A 193 -2.49 2.84 -13.38
CA SER A 193 -3.13 3.24 -12.13
C SER A 193 -4.64 3.16 -12.28
N VAL A 194 -5.31 2.71 -11.21
CA VAL A 194 -6.78 2.73 -11.15
C VAL A 194 -7.36 4.15 -11.28
N LEU A 195 -6.50 5.16 -11.07
CA LEU A 195 -6.82 6.58 -11.18
C LEU A 195 -6.69 7.14 -12.60
N SER A 196 -6.04 6.43 -13.54
CA SER A 196 -5.93 6.91 -14.93
C SER A 196 -7.25 6.91 -15.69
N GLN A 197 -8.31 6.29 -15.17
CA GLN A 197 -9.57 6.17 -15.89
C GLN A 197 -10.32 7.51 -15.96
N PRO A 198 -11.09 7.76 -17.03
CA PRO A 198 -11.76 9.05 -17.30
C PRO A 198 -12.79 9.51 -16.23
N GLN A 199 -13.00 8.73 -15.16
CA GLN A 199 -13.88 9.07 -14.04
C GLN A 199 -13.37 10.22 -13.16
N TYR A 200 -12.13 10.69 -13.33
CA TYR A 200 -11.73 11.98 -12.73
C TYR A 200 -12.60 13.14 -13.23
N LYS A 201 -13.15 13.06 -14.44
CA LYS A 201 -14.17 14.01 -14.91
C LYS A 201 -15.51 13.95 -14.16
N LYS A 202 -15.73 12.93 -13.31
CA LYS A 202 -16.99 12.67 -12.58
C LYS A 202 -16.86 12.70 -11.05
N VAL A 203 -15.69 13.06 -10.49
CA VAL A 203 -15.48 13.15 -9.03
C VAL A 203 -16.43 14.16 -8.35
N LYS A 204 -17.07 15.04 -9.13
CA LYS A 204 -18.16 15.91 -8.67
C LYS A 204 -19.33 15.15 -8.01
N GLN A 205 -19.68 13.95 -8.51
CA GLN A 205 -20.95 13.28 -8.12
C GLN A 205 -20.89 12.45 -6.81
N CYS A 206 -19.71 11.98 -6.38
CA CYS A 206 -19.64 11.02 -5.27
C CYS A 206 -19.51 11.66 -3.87
N MET A 207 -19.11 12.94 -3.78
CA MET A 207 -18.99 13.63 -2.48
C MET A 207 -20.21 14.48 -2.13
N GLU A 208 -21.05 14.83 -3.10
CA GLU A 208 -22.34 15.52 -2.85
C GLU A 208 -23.39 14.60 -2.20
N ASN A 209 -23.21 13.28 -2.28
CA ASN A 209 -24.14 12.29 -1.69
C ASN A 209 -23.68 11.73 -0.34
N ALA A 210 -22.63 12.30 0.27
CA ALA A 210 -22.07 11.86 1.56
C ALA A 210 -21.98 12.99 2.60
N ALA A 211 -22.70 14.10 2.38
CA ALA A 211 -23.03 15.12 3.36
C ALA A 211 -24.50 14.95 3.78
#